data_AF-A0A6P1YN22-F1
#
_entry.id   AF-A0A6P1YN22-F1
#
_cell.length_a   1.000
_cell.length_b   1.000
_cell.length_c   1.000
_cell.angle_alpha   90.00
_cell.angle_beta   90.00
_cell.angle_gamma   90.00
#
_symmetry.space_group_name_H-M   'P 1'
#
loop_
_entity.id
_entity.type
_entity.pdbx_description
1 polymer ?
#
loop_
_entity_poly.entity_id
_entity_poly.type
_entity_poly.pdbx_seq_one_letter_code
_entity_poly.pdbx_strand_id
1 'polypeptide(L)'
;MALEENVTFVKSQLELYDSAFSNSRERLQEIAARYRGSERDLQDMQQQLRALRQELMRPSASPSRAAIEEIVRLQAFVERLRAVDDLSLSLLDELRQIAADWATVTNELRLLPSDELTSSDRMKLELFQTTIRQHLDRYGFRSFQPDEICLSTDNFRPLVTQTEKGETVEKEINFEVSASDAIRLKWAYYLSCLELMTHVATNHPGLAIFDEPGQQEIESASLFEFLRSAARGAAAGRQVIVSTSESLEAVSSAIRDTANIVSFPAFILQPISS
;
A
#
# COMPACT_ATOMS: atom_id res chain seq x y z
N MET A 1 6.36 4.90 28.70
CA MET A 1 5.95 3.59 28.14
C MET A 1 4.61 3.82 27.49
N ALA A 2 4.68 4.25 26.23
CA ALA A 2 3.50 4.68 25.48
C ALA A 2 2.68 3.44 25.12
N LEU A 3 1.36 3.56 25.13
CA LEU A 3 0.41 2.47 24.85
C LEU A 3 0.78 1.72 23.54
N GLU A 4 1.34 2.44 22.57
CA GLU A 4 1.81 1.92 21.29
C GLU A 4 2.99 0.94 21.41
N GLU A 5 4.00 1.20 22.26
CA GLU A 5 5.12 0.27 22.47
C GLU A 5 4.64 -1.07 23.04
N ASN A 6 3.63 -1.03 23.93
CA ASN A 6 3.00 -2.25 24.47
C ASN A 6 2.23 -3.02 23.40
N VAL A 7 1.53 -2.32 22.50
CA VAL A 7 0.81 -2.96 21.40
C VAL A 7 1.79 -3.63 20.43
N THR A 8 2.90 -2.98 20.09
CA THR A 8 3.94 -3.54 19.22
C THR A 8 4.63 -4.75 19.87
N PHE A 9 4.90 -4.66 21.17
CA PHE A 9 5.45 -5.78 21.94
C PHE A 9 4.51 -6.99 21.96
N VAL A 10 3.22 -6.79 22.22
CA VAL A 10 2.22 -7.88 22.21
C VAL A 10 2.08 -8.50 20.82
N LYS A 11 2.11 -7.69 19.75
CA LYS A 11 2.11 -8.20 18.36
C LYS A 11 3.35 -9.05 18.06
N SER A 12 4.53 -8.59 18.46
CA SER A 12 5.77 -9.37 18.30
C SER A 12 5.75 -10.69 19.07
N GLN A 13 5.12 -10.72 20.26
CA GLN A 13 4.92 -11.96 21.02
C GLN A 13 3.95 -12.91 20.31
N LEU A 14 2.85 -12.40 19.75
CA LEU A 14 1.90 -13.20 18.97
C LEU A 14 2.58 -13.84 17.75
N GLU A 15 3.36 -13.06 16.99
CA GLU A 15 4.11 -13.58 15.84
C GLU A 15 5.13 -14.66 16.24
N LEU A 16 5.83 -14.47 17.37
CA LEU A 16 6.73 -15.47 17.94
C LEU A 16 5.98 -16.76 18.29
N TYR A 17 4.84 -16.66 18.98
CA TYR A 17 4.04 -17.83 19.35
C TYR A 17 3.44 -18.53 18.13
N ASP A 18 2.98 -17.79 17.12
CA ASP A 18 2.46 -18.37 15.88
C ASP A 18 3.56 -19.10 15.10
N SER A 19 4.76 -18.53 15.01
CA SER A 19 5.90 -19.19 14.38
C SER A 19 6.31 -20.48 15.11
N ALA A 20 6.34 -20.44 16.45
CA ALA A 20 6.66 -21.59 17.29
C ALA A 20 5.58 -22.67 17.21
N PHE A 21 4.31 -22.27 17.15
CA PHE A 21 3.17 -23.17 16.98
C PHE A 21 3.20 -23.85 15.61
N SER A 22 3.46 -23.10 14.54
CA SER A 22 3.59 -23.65 13.18
C SER A 22 4.72 -24.68 13.10
N ASN A 23 5.91 -24.36 13.62
CA ASN A 23 7.05 -25.28 13.65
C ASN A 23 6.76 -26.56 14.47
N SER A 24 6.08 -26.41 15.61
CA SER A 24 5.66 -27.55 16.42
C SER A 24 4.66 -28.44 15.67
N ARG A 25 3.76 -27.84 14.89
CA ARG A 25 2.79 -28.57 14.06
C ARG A 25 3.47 -29.34 12.93
N GLU A 26 4.45 -28.75 12.25
CA GLU A 26 5.27 -29.42 11.23
C GLU A 26 6.04 -30.61 11.82
N ARG A 27 6.69 -30.43 12.98
CA ARG A 27 7.38 -31.51 13.68
C ARG A 27 6.45 -32.65 14.06
N LEU A 28 5.24 -32.35 14.53
CA LEU A 28 4.23 -33.37 14.83
C LEU A 28 3.80 -34.14 13.58
N GLN A 29 3.64 -33.45 12.44
CA GLN A 29 3.32 -34.11 11.18
C GLN A 29 4.46 -35.03 10.72
N GLU A 30 5.72 -34.59 10.85
CA GLU A 30 6.89 -35.40 10.52
C GLU A 30 6.98 -36.65 11.40
N ILE A 31 6.85 -36.50 12.73
CA ILE A 31 6.86 -37.62 13.68
C ILE A 31 5.71 -38.60 13.37
N ALA A 32 4.51 -38.09 13.10
CA ALA A 32 3.36 -38.94 12.75
C ALA A 32 3.55 -39.67 11.40
N ALA A 33 4.26 -39.08 10.44
CA ALA A 33 4.61 -39.73 9.18
C ALA A 33 5.65 -40.83 9.40
N ARG A 34 6.71 -40.57 10.19
CA ARG A 34 7.73 -41.56 10.57
C ARG A 34 7.13 -42.75 11.33
N TYR A 35 6.26 -42.48 12.29
CA TYR A 35 5.56 -43.51 13.07
C TYR A 35 4.74 -44.44 12.16
N ARG A 36 3.94 -43.86 11.25
CA ARG A 36 3.17 -44.63 10.26
C ARG A 36 4.07 -45.43 9.31
N GLY A 37 5.27 -44.94 8.98
CA GLY A 37 6.26 -45.69 8.23
C GLY A 37 6.72 -46.94 8.99
N SER A 38 7.22 -46.77 10.21
CA SER A 38 7.69 -47.87 11.05
C SER A 38 6.59 -48.89 11.38
N GLU A 39 5.35 -48.47 11.56
CA GLU A 39 4.22 -49.37 11.79
C GLU A 39 3.96 -50.27 10.57
N ARG A 40 4.04 -49.74 9.34
CA ARG A 40 3.92 -50.54 8.11
C ARG A 40 5.07 -51.53 7.98
N ASP A 41 6.30 -51.10 8.22
CA ASP A 41 7.47 -51.98 8.13
C ASP A 41 7.36 -53.16 9.12
N LEU A 42 6.87 -52.89 10.33
CA LEU A 42 6.63 -53.90 11.36
C LEU A 42 5.55 -54.89 10.91
N GLN A 43 4.45 -54.40 10.34
CA GLN A 43 3.39 -55.26 9.80
C GLN A 43 3.92 -56.13 8.65
N ASP A 44 4.72 -55.57 7.75
CA ASP A 44 5.32 -56.27 6.61
C ASP A 44 6.27 -57.39 7.07
N MET A 45 7.12 -57.12 8.08
CA MET A 45 7.99 -58.14 8.70
C MET A 45 7.21 -59.22 9.43
N GLN A 46 6.14 -58.86 10.14
CA GLN A 46 5.29 -59.84 10.82
C GLN A 46 4.59 -60.77 9.83
N GLN A 47 4.14 -60.25 8.68
CA GLN A 47 3.60 -61.06 7.60
C GLN A 47 4.66 -62.01 7.02
N GLN A 48 5.90 -61.52 6.78
CA GLN A 48 7.01 -62.37 6.32
C GLN A 48 7.31 -63.50 7.30
N LEU A 49 7.39 -63.21 8.60
CA LEU A 49 7.63 -64.22 9.64
C LEU A 49 6.53 -65.29 9.66
N ARG A 50 5.27 -64.90 9.45
CA ARG A 50 4.14 -65.84 9.36
C ARG A 50 4.24 -66.71 8.12
N ALA A 51 4.60 -66.13 6.97
CA ALA A 51 4.80 -66.86 5.72
C ALA A 51 5.95 -67.88 5.86
N LEU A 52 7.10 -67.48 6.39
CA LEU A 52 8.27 -68.34 6.60
C LEU A 52 7.97 -69.50 7.56
N ARG A 53 7.24 -69.24 8.66
CA ARG A 53 6.82 -70.28 9.60
C ARG A 53 5.89 -71.30 8.96
N GLN A 54 4.97 -70.87 8.11
CA GLN A 54 4.07 -71.77 7.39
C GLN A 54 4.80 -72.61 6.34
N GLU A 55 5.88 -72.09 5.77
CA GLU A 55 6.72 -72.78 4.79
C GLU A 55 7.57 -73.89 5.42
N LEU A 56 8.19 -73.63 6.58
CA LEU A 56 8.92 -74.63 7.36
C LEU A 56 8.07 -75.82 7.82
N MET A 57 6.74 -75.68 7.81
CA MET A 57 5.78 -76.68 8.27
C MET A 57 5.11 -77.51 7.15
N ARG A 58 5.48 -77.34 5.87
CA ARG A 58 4.78 -77.97 4.73
C ARG A 58 5.57 -79.09 4.02
N PRO A 59 4.89 -80.16 3.51
CA PRO A 59 5.50 -81.15 2.62
C PRO A 59 5.74 -80.60 1.20
N SER A 60 6.80 -81.09 0.55
CA SER A 60 7.54 -80.52 -0.60
C SER A 60 6.88 -80.61 -2.00
N ALA A 61 5.57 -80.37 -2.15
CA ALA A 61 4.89 -80.58 -3.45
C ALA A 61 3.87 -79.48 -3.87
N SER A 62 4.11 -78.20 -3.56
CA SER A 62 3.31 -77.09 -4.12
C SER A 62 4.19 -75.86 -4.38
N PRO A 63 3.91 -75.04 -5.42
CA PRO A 63 4.66 -73.82 -5.68
C PRO A 63 4.66 -72.94 -4.43
N SER A 64 5.81 -72.36 -4.08
CA SER A 64 5.95 -71.66 -2.81
C SER A 64 5.04 -70.43 -2.80
N ARG A 65 4.07 -70.43 -1.88
CA ARG A 65 3.20 -69.27 -1.62
C ARG A 65 4.04 -68.02 -1.31
N ALA A 66 5.22 -68.20 -0.73
CA ALA A 66 6.21 -67.16 -0.49
C ALA A 66 6.68 -66.46 -1.79
N ALA A 67 6.95 -67.20 -2.87
CA ALA A 67 7.37 -66.59 -4.14
C ALA A 67 6.25 -65.76 -4.77
N ILE A 68 4.99 -66.21 -4.67
CA ILE A 68 3.83 -65.44 -5.17
C ILE A 68 3.64 -64.17 -4.33
N GLU A 69 3.75 -64.27 -3.00
CA GLU A 69 3.66 -63.13 -2.10
C GLU A 69 4.79 -62.12 -2.33
N GLU A 70 6.01 -62.59 -2.59
CA GLU A 70 7.16 -61.76 -2.94
C GLU A 70 6.93 -61.01 -4.26
N ILE A 71 6.40 -61.68 -5.29
CA ILE A 71 6.05 -61.05 -6.56
C ILE A 71 5.01 -59.93 -6.36
N VAL A 72 3.96 -60.17 -5.56
CA VAL A 72 2.93 -59.16 -5.27
C VAL A 72 3.52 -57.96 -4.51
N ARG A 73 4.41 -58.20 -3.54
CA ARG A 73 5.11 -57.12 -2.81
C ARG A 73 6.02 -56.31 -3.73
N LEU A 74 6.76 -56.96 -4.62
CA LEU A 74 7.61 -56.30 -5.60
C LEU A 74 6.79 -55.46 -6.58
N GLN A 75 5.64 -55.97 -7.05
CA GLN A 75 4.72 -55.19 -7.90
C GLN A 75 4.20 -53.94 -7.19
N ALA A 76 3.72 -54.07 -5.94
CA ALA A 76 3.27 -52.93 -5.14
C ALA A 76 4.41 -51.93 -4.82
N PHE A 77 5.65 -52.40 -4.73
CA PHE A 77 6.81 -51.52 -4.59
C PHE A 77 7.11 -50.74 -5.88
N VAL A 78 7.05 -51.40 -7.04
CA VAL A 78 7.22 -50.75 -8.35
C VAL A 78 6.12 -49.70 -8.58
N GLU A 79 4.87 -49.99 -8.23
CA GLU A 79 3.77 -49.02 -8.33
C GLU A 79 3.99 -47.80 -7.44
N ARG A 80 4.46 -48.00 -6.19
CA ARG A 80 4.84 -46.89 -5.31
C ARG A 80 5.97 -46.04 -5.88
N LEU A 81 6.99 -46.66 -6.47
CA LEU A 81 8.09 -45.93 -7.12
C LEU A 81 7.60 -45.10 -8.30
N ARG A 82 6.68 -45.64 -9.13
CA ARG A 82 6.08 -44.88 -10.23
C ARG A 82 5.28 -43.67 -9.74
N ALA A 83 4.49 -43.83 -8.68
CA ALA A 83 3.74 -42.71 -8.10
C ALA A 83 4.67 -41.60 -7.57
N VAL A 84 5.83 -41.97 -7.00
CA VAL A 84 6.85 -41.00 -6.58
C VAL A 84 7.50 -40.30 -7.78
N ASP A 85 7.76 -41.03 -8.86
CA ASP A 85 8.31 -40.46 -10.10
C ASP A 85 7.32 -39.45 -10.74
N ASP A 86 6.04 -39.82 -10.85
CA ASP A 86 4.99 -38.95 -11.37
C ASP A 86 4.84 -37.66 -10.53
N LEU A 87 4.88 -37.79 -9.20
CA LEU A 87 4.87 -36.63 -8.30
C LEU A 87 6.13 -35.77 -8.46
N SER A 88 7.29 -36.40 -8.66
CA SER A 88 8.55 -35.67 -8.85
C SER A 88 8.52 -34.88 -10.15
N LEU A 89 7.97 -35.44 -11.22
CA LEU A 89 7.76 -34.75 -12.50
C LEU A 89 6.79 -33.58 -12.35
N SER A 90 5.66 -33.75 -11.65
CA SER A 90 4.72 -32.65 -11.44
C SER A 90 5.33 -31.50 -10.64
N LEU A 91 6.08 -31.81 -9.58
CA LEU A 91 6.78 -30.80 -8.78
C LEU A 91 7.87 -30.08 -9.58
N LEU A 92 8.56 -30.77 -10.49
CA LEU A 92 9.55 -30.14 -11.37
C LEU A 92 8.90 -29.17 -12.35
N ASP A 93 7.72 -29.51 -12.89
CA ASP A 93 6.99 -28.61 -13.78
C ASP A 93 6.44 -27.39 -13.03
N GLU A 94 5.93 -27.56 -11.82
CA GLU A 94 5.55 -26.44 -10.95
C GLU A 94 6.75 -25.54 -10.63
N LEU A 95 7.90 -26.12 -10.29
CA LEU A 95 9.12 -25.36 -10.01
C LEU A 95 9.59 -24.56 -11.23
N ARG A 96 9.48 -25.14 -12.44
CA ARG A 96 9.80 -24.42 -13.69
C ARG A 96 8.89 -23.23 -13.91
N GLN A 97 7.60 -23.38 -13.64
CA GLN A 97 6.65 -22.28 -13.75
C GLN A 97 6.99 -21.15 -12.77
N ILE A 98 7.23 -21.49 -11.49
CA ILE A 98 7.64 -20.52 -10.47
C ILE A 98 8.94 -19.82 -10.86
N ALA A 99 9.92 -20.55 -11.39
CA ALA A 99 11.18 -19.97 -11.83
C ALA A 99 11.00 -18.99 -13.01
N ALA A 100 10.10 -19.30 -13.95
CA ALA A 100 9.78 -18.42 -15.07
C ALA A 100 9.06 -17.13 -14.59
N ASP A 101 8.09 -17.28 -13.70
CA ASP A 101 7.36 -16.15 -13.11
C ASP A 101 8.32 -15.26 -12.30
N TRP A 102 9.18 -15.88 -11.48
CA TRP A 102 10.20 -15.17 -10.70
C TRP A 102 11.19 -14.40 -11.59
N ALA A 103 11.65 -15.01 -12.69
CA ALA A 103 12.55 -14.35 -13.64
C ALA A 103 11.87 -13.14 -14.30
N THR A 104 10.58 -13.26 -14.64
CA THR A 104 9.78 -12.18 -15.22
C THR A 104 9.63 -11.02 -14.24
N VAL A 105 9.16 -11.30 -13.02
CA VAL A 105 8.98 -10.29 -11.96
C VAL A 105 10.30 -9.63 -11.58
N THR A 106 11.40 -10.39 -11.50
CA THR A 106 12.72 -9.82 -11.18
C THR A 106 13.22 -8.89 -12.28
N ASN A 107 12.95 -9.21 -13.55
CA ASN A 107 13.29 -8.32 -14.65
C ASN A 107 12.43 -7.05 -14.65
N GLU A 108 11.13 -7.16 -14.37
CA GLU A 108 10.24 -6.00 -14.22
C GLU A 108 10.67 -5.10 -13.05
N LEU A 109 11.00 -5.69 -11.89
CA LEU A 109 11.52 -4.95 -10.73
C LEU A 109 12.84 -4.23 -11.03
N ARG A 110 13.73 -4.81 -11.85
CA ARG A 110 14.98 -4.16 -12.27
C ARG A 110 14.76 -2.95 -13.17
N LEU A 111 13.63 -2.90 -13.89
CA LEU A 111 13.27 -1.75 -14.71
C LEU A 111 12.72 -0.60 -13.86
N LEU A 112 12.29 -0.86 -12.63
CA LEU A 112 11.86 0.18 -11.72
C LEU A 112 13.09 0.98 -11.23
N PRO A 113 12.98 2.32 -11.17
CA PRO A 113 14.05 3.16 -10.65
C PRO A 113 14.31 2.86 -9.17
N SER A 114 15.58 2.96 -8.76
CA SER A 114 16.00 2.73 -7.37
C SER A 114 15.43 3.73 -6.37
N ASP A 115 14.90 4.84 -6.87
CA ASP A 115 14.44 6.00 -6.10
C ASP A 115 12.90 6.11 -6.05
N GLU A 116 12.20 5.01 -6.38
CA GLU A 116 10.73 4.83 -6.44
C GLU A 116 9.96 5.77 -7.39
N LEU A 117 10.57 6.88 -7.81
CA LEU A 117 10.00 7.92 -8.66
C LEU A 117 10.53 7.82 -10.07
N THR A 118 9.63 7.75 -11.05
CA THR A 118 10.02 7.84 -12.46
C THR A 118 10.42 9.27 -12.83
N SER A 119 11.05 9.45 -13.99
CA SER A 119 11.32 10.80 -14.53
C SER A 119 10.05 11.62 -14.70
N SER A 120 8.93 10.98 -15.05
CA SER A 120 7.63 11.65 -15.12
C SER A 120 7.15 12.08 -13.74
N ASP A 121 7.35 11.27 -12.70
CA ASP A 121 6.90 11.61 -11.35
C ASP A 121 7.69 12.80 -10.79
N ARG A 122 9.01 12.83 -11.01
CA ARG A 122 9.85 13.97 -10.64
C ARG A 122 9.38 15.26 -11.31
N MET A 123 9.06 15.21 -12.61
CA MET A 123 8.51 16.37 -13.32
C MET A 123 7.16 16.83 -12.74
N LYS A 124 6.29 15.89 -12.33
CA LYS A 124 5.02 16.22 -11.66
C LYS A 124 5.26 16.91 -10.32
N LEU A 125 6.20 16.41 -9.52
CA LEU A 125 6.54 16.98 -8.21
C LEU A 125 7.16 18.37 -8.33
N GLU A 126 8.08 18.57 -9.27
CA GLU A 126 8.66 19.89 -9.54
C GLU A 126 7.60 20.91 -9.95
N LEU A 127 6.68 20.52 -10.83
CA LEU A 127 5.56 21.37 -11.23
C LEU A 127 4.63 21.66 -10.05
N PHE A 128 4.33 20.64 -9.24
CA PHE A 128 3.48 20.78 -8.06
C PHE A 128 4.08 21.75 -7.05
N GLN A 129 5.36 21.58 -6.71
CA GLN A 129 6.10 22.45 -5.82
C GLN A 129 6.13 23.89 -6.36
N THR A 130 6.45 24.08 -7.64
CA THR A 130 6.48 25.40 -8.26
C THR A 130 5.13 26.10 -8.18
N THR A 131 4.04 25.37 -8.41
CA THR A 131 2.67 25.90 -8.36
C THR A 131 2.28 26.29 -6.93
N ILE A 132 2.65 25.47 -5.93
CA ILE A 132 2.44 25.80 -4.50
C ILE A 132 3.13 27.11 -4.15
N ARG A 133 4.40 27.27 -4.52
CA ARG A 133 5.18 28.48 -4.23
C ARG A 133 4.54 29.73 -4.85
N GLN A 134 4.08 29.64 -6.09
CA GLN A 134 3.38 30.74 -6.77
C GLN A 134 2.08 31.14 -6.06
N HIS A 135 1.32 30.17 -5.54
CA HIS A 135 0.11 30.46 -4.77
C HIS A 135 0.44 31.08 -3.41
N LEU A 136 1.43 30.55 -2.70
CA LEU A 136 1.87 31.10 -1.42
C LEU A 136 2.31 32.56 -1.52
N ASP A 137 3.06 32.90 -2.57
CA ASP A 137 3.46 34.27 -2.88
C ASP A 137 2.23 35.18 -3.10
N ARG A 138 1.27 34.74 -3.92
CA ARG A 138 0.01 35.48 -4.17
C ARG A 138 -0.85 35.65 -2.92
N TYR A 139 -0.87 34.67 -2.03
CA TYR A 139 -1.70 34.71 -0.82
C TYR A 139 -1.07 35.55 0.30
N GLY A 140 0.16 36.04 0.10
CA GLY A 140 0.89 36.81 1.10
C GLY A 140 1.31 35.97 2.29
N PHE A 141 1.79 34.75 2.05
CA PHE A 141 2.36 33.88 3.07
C PHE A 141 3.60 34.54 3.72
N ARG A 142 3.69 34.56 5.06
CA ARG A 142 4.73 35.32 5.78
C ARG A 142 5.64 34.48 6.67
N SER A 143 5.22 33.27 7.05
CA SER A 143 5.96 32.43 8.01
C SER A 143 7.34 32.00 7.48
N PHE A 144 7.44 31.74 6.17
CA PHE A 144 8.69 31.43 5.46
C PHE A 144 8.70 32.06 4.08
N GLN A 145 9.86 32.11 3.44
CA GLN A 145 9.92 32.47 2.03
C GLN A 145 9.30 31.33 1.19
N PRO A 146 8.51 31.64 0.15
CA PRO A 146 7.96 30.60 -0.73
C PRO A 146 9.03 29.66 -1.29
N ASP A 147 10.24 30.16 -1.58
CA ASP A 147 11.34 29.35 -2.11
C ASP A 147 11.94 28.36 -1.09
N GLU A 148 11.71 28.57 0.20
CA GLU A 148 12.10 27.63 1.26
C GLU A 148 11.13 26.45 1.36
N ILE A 149 9.94 26.52 0.74
CA ILE A 149 8.96 25.45 0.79
C ILE A 149 9.31 24.36 -0.23
N CYS A 150 9.61 23.14 0.22
CA CYS A 150 9.79 21.96 -0.63
C CYS A 150 8.74 20.90 -0.33
N LEU A 151 8.71 19.83 -1.11
CA LEU A 151 7.87 18.65 -0.85
C LEU A 151 8.75 17.46 -0.46
N SER A 152 8.34 16.73 0.58
CA SER A 152 8.95 15.45 0.92
C SER A 152 8.88 14.47 -0.26
N THR A 153 9.98 13.78 -0.54
CA THR A 153 10.02 12.70 -1.55
C THR A 153 9.17 11.50 -1.16
N ASP A 154 8.96 11.29 0.13
CA ASP A 154 8.38 10.05 0.66
C ASP A 154 6.87 10.17 0.85
N ASN A 155 6.40 11.30 1.38
CA ASN A 155 4.99 11.51 1.73
C ASN A 155 4.35 12.71 1.04
N PHE A 156 5.11 13.44 0.21
CA PHE A 156 4.68 14.61 -0.56
C PHE A 156 4.10 15.74 0.29
N ARG A 157 4.36 15.77 1.60
CA ARG A 157 3.95 16.87 2.46
C ARG A 157 4.88 18.06 2.28
N PRO A 158 4.37 19.30 2.40
CA PRO A 158 5.20 20.48 2.47
C PRO A 158 6.19 20.42 3.64
N LEU A 159 7.45 20.69 3.33
CA LEU A 159 8.57 20.86 4.26
C LEU A 159 9.19 22.24 4.05
N VAL A 160 10.02 22.65 5.00
CA VAL A 160 10.81 23.88 4.91
C VAL A 160 12.28 23.51 4.85
N THR A 161 12.96 24.05 3.85
CA THR A 161 14.39 23.93 3.66
C THR A 161 15.08 25.19 4.19
N GLN A 162 15.90 25.05 5.23
CA GLN A 162 16.68 26.13 5.82
C GLN A 162 18.18 25.83 5.73
N THR A 163 18.99 26.85 5.47
CA THR A 163 20.45 26.72 5.54
C THR A 163 20.91 27.00 6.97
N GLU A 164 21.25 25.94 7.71
CA GLU A 164 21.84 26.05 9.04
C GLU A 164 23.33 25.69 8.98
N LYS A 165 24.20 26.59 9.44
CA LYS A 165 25.66 26.35 9.53
C LYS A 165 26.33 25.89 8.22
N GLY A 166 25.78 26.28 7.07
CA GLY A 166 26.30 25.90 5.75
C GLY A 166 25.75 24.59 5.21
N GLU A 167 24.87 23.91 5.95
CA GLU A 167 24.17 22.70 5.51
C GLU A 167 22.69 23.02 5.26
N THR A 168 22.12 22.39 4.24
CA THR A 168 20.70 22.53 3.88
C THR A 168 19.93 21.47 4.63
N VAL A 169 19.07 21.89 5.57
CA VAL A 169 18.30 21.01 6.44
C VAL A 169 16.82 21.15 6.11
N GLU A 170 16.13 20.01 5.98
CA GLU A 170 14.69 19.95 5.78
C GLU A 170 13.98 19.72 7.12
N LYS A 171 12.94 20.49 7.39
CA LYS A 171 12.14 20.43 8.62
C LYS A 171 10.65 20.39 8.33
N GLU A 172 9.91 19.77 9.22
CA GLU A 172 8.45 19.83 9.21
C GLU A 172 7.95 21.22 9.59
N ILE A 173 6.85 21.64 8.95
CA ILE A 173 6.26 22.98 9.06
C ILE A 173 5.48 23.19 10.39
N ASN A 174 5.26 22.11 11.15
CA ASN A 174 4.19 21.98 12.13
C ASN A 174 4.15 23.02 13.27
N PHE A 175 5.28 23.55 13.74
CA PHE A 175 5.32 24.40 14.94
C PHE A 175 5.75 25.84 14.71
N GLU A 176 6.27 26.17 13.52
CA GLU A 176 6.83 27.48 13.22
C GLU A 176 5.87 28.38 12.40
N VAL A 177 4.77 27.79 11.88
CA VAL A 177 3.80 28.51 11.04
C VAL A 177 2.63 29.08 11.84
N SER A 178 2.27 30.33 11.52
CA SER A 178 1.07 30.95 12.09
C SER A 178 -0.22 30.26 11.61
N ALA A 179 -1.30 30.31 12.40
CA ALA A 179 -2.56 29.65 12.05
C ALA A 179 -3.13 30.10 10.69
N SER A 180 -3.00 31.39 10.35
CA SER A 180 -3.45 31.94 9.07
C SER A 180 -2.60 31.43 7.90
N ASP A 181 -1.27 31.37 8.08
CA ASP A 181 -0.36 30.82 7.07
C ASP A 181 -0.52 29.30 6.88
N ALA A 182 -0.86 28.56 7.93
CA ALA A 182 -1.19 27.14 7.82
C ALA A 182 -2.40 26.91 6.91
N ILE A 183 -3.38 27.81 6.94
CA ILE A 183 -4.54 27.76 6.06
C ILE A 183 -4.15 28.17 4.63
N ARG A 184 -3.38 29.25 4.45
CA ARG A 184 -2.84 29.65 3.13
C ARG A 184 -2.07 28.51 2.46
N LEU A 185 -1.28 27.76 3.24
CA LEU A 185 -0.57 26.58 2.75
C LEU A 185 -1.51 25.45 2.32
N LYS A 186 -2.57 25.17 3.07
CA LYS A 186 -3.59 24.18 2.67
C LYS A 186 -4.28 24.60 1.37
N TRP A 187 -4.65 25.88 1.22
CA TRP A 187 -5.23 26.39 -0.01
C TRP A 187 -4.27 26.22 -1.19
N ALA A 188 -3.02 26.65 -1.04
CA ALA A 188 -1.99 26.52 -2.07
C ALA A 188 -1.78 25.06 -2.46
N TYR A 189 -1.67 24.16 -1.48
CA TYR A 189 -1.47 22.73 -1.70
C TYR A 189 -2.63 22.09 -2.47
N TYR A 190 -3.87 22.24 -1.98
CA TYR A 190 -5.03 21.60 -2.62
C TYR A 190 -5.33 22.18 -3.99
N LEU A 191 -5.23 23.50 -4.15
CA LEU A 191 -5.47 24.13 -5.44
C LEU A 191 -4.39 23.76 -6.45
N SER A 192 -3.12 23.74 -6.05
CA SER A 192 -2.01 23.31 -6.92
C SER A 192 -2.17 21.85 -7.35
N CYS A 193 -2.59 20.97 -6.43
CA CYS A 193 -2.80 19.56 -6.73
C CYS A 193 -3.87 19.41 -7.83
N LEU A 194 -4.96 20.17 -7.70
CA LEU A 194 -6.00 20.23 -8.70
C LEU A 194 -5.53 20.85 -10.03
N GLU A 195 -4.60 21.80 -10.01
CA GLU A 195 -4.06 22.47 -11.21
C GLU A 195 -3.12 21.60 -12.04
N LEU A 196 -2.48 20.60 -11.41
CA LEU A 196 -1.60 19.66 -12.09
C LEU A 196 -2.28 18.99 -13.29
N MET A 197 -3.60 18.72 -13.22
CA MET A 197 -4.35 18.07 -14.30
C MET A 197 -4.31 18.85 -15.63
N THR A 198 -3.98 20.14 -15.61
CA THR A 198 -3.88 20.96 -16.83
C THR A 198 -2.60 20.68 -17.62
N HIS A 199 -1.57 20.13 -16.96
CA HIS A 199 -0.24 19.91 -17.53
C HIS A 199 0.13 18.44 -17.64
N VAL A 200 -0.38 17.60 -16.74
CA VAL A 200 -0.01 16.19 -16.61
C VAL A 200 -1.23 15.33 -16.32
N ALA A 201 -1.17 14.04 -16.68
CA ALA A 201 -2.20 13.09 -16.29
C ALA A 201 -2.21 12.89 -14.77
N THR A 202 -3.37 13.10 -14.16
CA THR A 202 -3.62 12.93 -12.72
C THR A 202 -4.77 11.96 -12.48
N ASN A 203 -4.89 11.49 -11.23
CA ASN A 203 -5.89 10.49 -10.83
C ASN A 203 -7.12 11.10 -10.12
N HIS A 204 -7.11 12.39 -9.80
CA HIS A 204 -8.22 13.05 -9.10
C HIS A 204 -9.34 13.43 -10.08
N PRO A 205 -10.61 13.51 -9.63
CA PRO A 205 -11.77 13.73 -10.51
C PRO A 205 -11.93 15.18 -11.01
N GLY A 206 -10.92 16.03 -10.82
CA GLY A 206 -11.01 17.46 -11.17
C GLY A 206 -11.96 18.30 -10.28
N LEU A 207 -12.36 17.81 -9.10
CA LEU A 207 -13.25 18.53 -8.17
C LEU A 207 -12.53 18.89 -6.85
N ALA A 208 -12.69 20.12 -6.38
CA ALA A 208 -12.39 20.51 -5.00
C ALA A 208 -13.54 21.30 -4.38
N ILE A 209 -13.80 21.05 -3.09
CA ILE A 209 -14.82 21.74 -2.31
C ILE A 209 -14.14 22.34 -1.08
N PHE A 210 -14.29 23.64 -0.89
CA PHE A 210 -13.79 24.36 0.27
C PHE A 210 -14.96 24.89 1.08
N ASP A 211 -15.07 24.44 2.33
CA ASP A 211 -16.09 24.93 3.25
C ASP A 211 -15.51 25.98 4.19
N GLU A 212 -16.00 27.21 4.06
CA GLU A 212 -15.54 28.39 4.78
C GLU A 212 -14.01 28.50 4.82
N PRO A 213 -13.33 28.70 3.67
CA PRO A 213 -11.88 28.73 3.64
C PRO A 213 -11.30 29.83 4.56
N GLY A 214 -11.99 30.96 4.72
CA GLY A 214 -11.57 32.14 5.49
C GLY A 214 -11.56 32.03 7.02
N GLN A 215 -11.51 30.82 7.60
CA GLN A 215 -11.43 30.63 9.05
C GLN A 215 -10.12 31.22 9.65
N GLN A 216 -10.11 31.48 10.96
CA GLN A 216 -8.93 31.97 11.74
C GLN A 216 -8.45 33.40 11.44
N GLU A 217 -9.36 34.36 11.25
CA GLU A 217 -9.04 35.80 11.07
C GLU A 217 -8.01 36.08 9.96
N ILE A 218 -8.07 35.32 8.86
CA ILE A 218 -7.21 35.57 7.69
C ILE A 218 -7.56 36.92 7.07
N GLU A 219 -6.53 37.69 6.68
CA GLU A 219 -6.70 38.94 5.94
C GLU A 219 -7.59 38.71 4.70
N SER A 220 -8.69 39.45 4.55
CA SER A 220 -9.65 39.26 3.45
C SER A 220 -8.99 39.36 2.07
N ALA A 221 -7.91 40.13 1.93
CA ALA A 221 -7.11 40.20 0.72
C ALA A 221 -6.54 38.83 0.29
N SER A 222 -6.03 38.03 1.24
CA SER A 222 -5.54 36.67 0.97
C SER A 222 -6.67 35.76 0.48
N LEU A 223 -7.85 35.85 1.11
CA LEU A 223 -9.02 35.07 0.71
C LEU A 223 -9.48 35.44 -0.72
N PHE A 224 -9.49 36.73 -1.07
CA PHE A 224 -9.87 37.17 -2.41
C PHE A 224 -8.89 36.74 -3.49
N GLU A 225 -7.57 36.71 -3.21
CA GLU A 225 -6.59 36.14 -4.16
C GLU A 225 -6.73 34.62 -4.30
N PHE A 226 -7.10 33.92 -3.23
CA PHE A 226 -7.48 32.50 -3.30
C PHE A 226 -8.71 32.29 -4.20
N LEU A 227 -9.80 33.04 -3.98
CA LEU A 227 -11.01 32.95 -4.80
C LEU A 227 -10.74 33.23 -6.27
N ARG A 228 -9.91 34.25 -6.56
CA ARG A 228 -9.48 34.58 -7.93
C ARG A 228 -8.66 33.44 -8.55
N SER A 229 -7.78 32.82 -7.78
CA SER A 229 -6.96 31.70 -8.25
C SER A 229 -7.82 30.45 -8.52
N ALA A 230 -8.79 30.16 -7.64
CA ALA A 230 -9.77 29.09 -7.82
C ALA A 230 -10.63 29.30 -9.08
N ALA A 231 -11.06 30.52 -9.35
CA ALA A 231 -11.88 30.85 -10.53
C ALA A 231 -11.10 30.72 -11.86
N ARG A 232 -9.78 30.99 -11.86
CA ARG A 232 -8.92 31.05 -13.07
C ARG A 232 -8.74 29.74 -13.85
N GLY A 233 -9.34 28.63 -13.44
CA GLY A 233 -9.24 27.37 -14.19
C GLY A 233 -10.52 26.56 -14.31
N ALA A 234 -11.68 27.21 -14.31
CA ALA A 234 -12.93 26.54 -14.68
C ALA A 234 -12.93 25.98 -16.12
N ALA A 235 -12.04 26.47 -16.98
CA ALA A 235 -12.01 26.12 -18.41
C ALA A 235 -11.39 24.74 -18.74
N ALA A 236 -10.76 24.04 -17.78
CA ALA A 236 -9.96 22.83 -18.03
C ALA A 236 -10.58 21.53 -17.51
N GLY A 237 -11.91 21.44 -17.40
CA GLY A 237 -12.58 20.28 -16.79
C GLY A 237 -12.41 20.20 -15.27
N ARG A 238 -12.04 21.33 -14.65
CA ARG A 238 -11.87 21.51 -13.22
C ARG A 238 -13.07 22.23 -12.63
N GLN A 239 -13.54 21.75 -11.49
CA GLN A 239 -14.62 22.37 -10.71
C GLN A 239 -14.11 22.69 -9.30
N VAL A 240 -14.25 23.94 -8.89
CA VAL A 240 -14.01 24.36 -7.52
C VAL A 240 -15.30 24.94 -6.96
N ILE A 241 -15.75 24.41 -5.83
CA ILE A 241 -16.92 24.89 -5.10
C ILE A 241 -16.41 25.49 -3.79
N VAL A 242 -16.84 26.72 -3.49
CA VAL A 242 -16.47 27.41 -2.25
C VAL A 242 -17.73 27.90 -1.56
N SER A 243 -17.94 27.51 -0.31
CA SER A 243 -18.87 28.20 0.59
C SER A 243 -18.12 29.23 1.42
N THR A 244 -18.69 30.43 1.55
CA THR A 244 -18.11 31.50 2.36
C THR A 244 -19.22 32.36 2.97
N SER A 245 -18.96 32.90 4.15
CA SER A 245 -19.79 33.87 4.85
C SER A 245 -19.52 35.33 4.46
N GLU A 246 -18.57 35.58 3.57
CA GLU A 246 -18.23 36.90 3.06
C GLU A 246 -19.39 37.57 2.30
N SER A 247 -19.42 38.90 2.32
CA SER A 247 -20.48 39.66 1.65
C SER A 247 -20.49 39.46 0.13
N LEU A 248 -21.69 39.40 -0.46
CA LEU A 248 -21.86 39.25 -1.91
C LEU A 248 -21.11 40.34 -2.70
N GLU A 249 -21.13 41.58 -2.22
CA GLU A 249 -20.44 42.71 -2.86
C GLU A 249 -18.93 42.50 -2.91
N ALA A 250 -18.32 42.05 -1.81
CA ALA A 250 -16.88 41.81 -1.73
C ALA A 250 -16.45 40.65 -2.64
N VAL A 251 -17.19 39.54 -2.60
CA VAL A 251 -16.94 38.35 -3.44
C VAL A 251 -17.11 38.70 -4.93
N SER A 252 -18.18 39.40 -5.29
CA SER A 252 -18.45 39.81 -6.67
C SER A 252 -17.38 40.77 -7.20
N SER A 253 -16.88 41.68 -6.36
CA SER A 253 -15.78 42.58 -6.71
C SER A 253 -14.46 41.81 -6.97
N ALA A 254 -14.19 40.79 -6.16
CA ALA A 254 -12.97 39.99 -6.25
C ALA A 254 -12.93 39.07 -7.48
N ILE A 255 -14.04 38.37 -7.76
CA ILE A 255 -14.11 37.32 -8.78
C ILE A 255 -14.67 37.84 -10.11
N ARG A 256 -15.44 38.93 -10.10
CA ARG A 256 -16.13 39.50 -11.27
C ARG A 256 -16.93 38.40 -12.01
N ASP A 257 -16.83 38.34 -13.33
CA ASP A 257 -17.59 37.40 -14.18
C ASP A 257 -16.88 36.04 -14.38
N THR A 258 -15.87 35.71 -13.57
CA THR A 258 -15.06 34.48 -13.78
C THR A 258 -15.63 33.24 -13.09
N ALA A 259 -16.66 33.37 -12.26
CA ALA A 259 -17.32 32.26 -11.59
C ALA A 259 -18.82 32.50 -11.40
N ASN A 260 -19.56 31.42 -11.18
CA ASN A 260 -20.97 31.48 -10.79
C ASN A 260 -21.08 31.74 -9.29
N ILE A 261 -21.82 32.78 -8.91
CA ILE A 261 -22.08 33.12 -7.50
C ILE A 261 -23.54 32.78 -7.18
N VAL A 262 -23.75 31.97 -6.14
CA VAL A 262 -25.07 31.64 -5.61
C VAL A 262 -25.17 32.22 -4.21
N SER A 263 -26.01 33.25 -4.04
CA SER A 263 -26.25 33.89 -2.76
C SER A 263 -27.58 33.41 -2.16
N PHE A 264 -27.57 33.12 -0.85
CA PHE A 264 -28.78 32.77 -0.11
C PHE A 264 -29.15 33.91 0.84
N PRO A 265 -30.40 34.40 0.85
CA PRO A 265 -30.81 35.52 1.71
C PRO A 265 -30.96 35.13 3.19
N ALA A 266 -30.99 33.83 3.50
CA ALA A 266 -31.12 33.27 4.84
C ALA A 266 -30.27 32.00 4.94
N PHE A 267 -30.23 31.37 6.13
CA PHE A 267 -29.55 30.09 6.30
C PHE A 267 -30.01 29.06 5.26
N ILE A 268 -29.04 28.36 4.66
CA ILE A 268 -29.27 27.33 3.64
C ILE A 268 -30.16 26.21 4.21
N LEU A 269 -29.94 25.86 5.49
CA LEU A 269 -30.77 24.91 6.22
C LEU A 269 -31.84 25.68 7.01
N GLN A 270 -33.10 25.47 6.63
CA GLN A 270 -34.26 26.02 7.34
C GLN A 270 -35.07 24.88 7.99
N PRO A 271 -35.70 25.12 9.14
CA PRO A 271 -36.62 24.16 9.72
C PRO A 271 -37.76 23.90 8.74
N ILE A 272 -38.14 22.63 8.58
CA ILE A 272 -39.33 22.25 7.83
C ILE A 272 -40.52 22.93 8.51
N SER A 273 -41.22 23.79 7.77
CA SER A 273 -42.40 24.49 8.27
C SER A 273 -43.44 23.45 8.67
N SER A 274 -43.79 23.42 9.97
CA SER A 274 -44.85 22.59 10.53
C SER A 274 -46.24 23.08 10.12
#